data_AF-A0A0H4VKZ5-F1
#
_entry.id   AF-A0A0H4VKZ5-F1
#
_cell.length_a   1.000
_cell.length_b   1.000
_cell.length_c   1.000
_cell.angle_alpha   90.00
_cell.angle_beta   90.00
_cell.angle_gamma   90.00
#
_symmetry.space_group_name_H-M   'P 1'
#
loop_
_entity.id
_entity.type
_entity.pdbx_description
1 polymer ?
#
loop_
_entity_poly.entity_id
_entity_poly.type
_entity_poly.pdbx_seq_one_letter_code
_entity_poly.pdbx_strand_id
1 'polypeptide(L)'
;MKPFFCSLLLVFSLFSCTVLQKTGAKEEVFLFSYFKGNGDGLHLAYSMDGYQWKALKNDSIFLKPTAGKDKLMRDPCIIRGGDGKFHMVWTVSWNEKGIGYASSPDLLQWSEQKFVPVMAHEEGARNTWAPEISYDARSKEYMIYWATTITGLYPETQSKMDAGYNHRIYYVTTKDFKTYSPTKLLYEPGFNVIDASIVKGRDGYVMFLKDETREPAQKNLKVATSKNLTGPYTAASAPITGKYWAEGPTTLQLGNKWLVYFDKYTSHAMGAVQSEDLKTWEDISNKISFPKGMRHGTIFKVTKAEFEKLLK
;
A
#
# COMPACT_ATOMS: atom_id res chain seq x y z
N MET A 1 82.74 41.10 -6.75
CA MET A 1 81.40 41.54 -7.22
C MET A 1 81.08 40.74 -8.47
N LYS A 2 80.04 39.92 -8.66
CA LYS A 2 78.98 39.24 -7.90
C LYS A 2 78.69 37.97 -8.74
N PRO A 3 78.51 36.75 -8.20
CA PRO A 3 78.09 35.61 -9.03
C PRO A 3 76.58 35.67 -9.30
N PHE A 4 76.19 35.49 -10.57
CA PHE A 4 74.79 35.33 -10.99
C PHE A 4 74.31 33.93 -10.62
N PHE A 5 73.33 33.85 -9.71
CA PHE A 5 72.62 32.61 -9.38
C PHE A 5 71.42 32.49 -10.34
N CYS A 6 71.42 31.45 -11.18
CA CYS A 6 70.29 31.11 -12.04
C CYS A 6 69.42 30.10 -11.28
N SER A 7 68.32 30.54 -10.68
CA SER A 7 67.36 29.66 -10.00
C SER A 7 66.39 29.05 -11.02
N LEU A 8 66.53 27.75 -11.25
CA LEU A 8 65.61 26.93 -12.02
C LEU A 8 64.37 26.61 -11.16
N LEU A 9 63.24 27.24 -11.47
CA LEU A 9 61.95 26.97 -10.82
C LEU A 9 61.32 25.71 -11.45
N LEU A 10 61.39 24.60 -10.73
CA LEU A 10 60.71 23.35 -11.07
C LEU A 10 59.23 23.46 -10.63
N VAL A 11 58.33 23.63 -11.59
CA VAL A 11 56.88 23.61 -11.36
C VAL A 11 56.40 22.16 -11.37
N PHE A 12 56.21 21.57 -10.19
CA PHE A 12 55.55 20.28 -10.04
C PHE A 12 54.03 20.46 -10.22
N SER A 13 53.52 20.10 -11.40
CA SER A 13 52.07 20.03 -11.65
C SER A 13 51.49 18.77 -11.02
N LEU A 14 50.90 18.90 -9.83
CA LEU A 14 50.11 17.85 -9.19
C LEU A 14 48.80 17.66 -9.98
N PHE A 15 48.77 16.65 -10.84
CA PHE A 15 47.52 16.12 -11.40
C PHE A 15 46.74 15.40 -10.30
N SER A 16 45.90 16.14 -9.59
CA SER A 16 44.93 15.56 -8.65
C SER A 16 43.80 14.94 -9.46
N CYS A 17 43.88 13.64 -9.71
CA CYS A 17 42.81 12.86 -10.33
C CYS A 17 41.66 12.71 -9.33
N THR A 18 40.73 13.67 -9.31
CA THR A 18 39.47 13.54 -8.58
C THR A 18 38.61 12.49 -9.26
N VAL A 19 38.63 11.28 -8.72
CA VAL A 19 37.62 10.25 -9.02
C VAL A 19 36.29 10.78 -8.49
N LEU A 20 35.47 11.31 -9.39
CA LEU A 20 34.05 11.54 -9.13
C LEU A 20 33.41 10.17 -8.85
N GLN A 21 33.25 9.83 -7.57
CA GLN A 21 32.30 8.80 -7.18
C GLN A 21 30.92 9.27 -7.67
N LYS A 22 30.45 8.70 -8.78
CA LYS A 22 29.02 8.64 -9.06
C LYS A 22 28.40 7.99 -7.82
N THR A 23 27.74 8.78 -6.99
CA THR A 23 26.76 8.28 -6.05
C THR A 23 25.71 7.60 -6.91
N GLY A 24 25.88 6.28 -7.13
CA GLY A 24 24.89 5.49 -7.83
C GLY A 24 23.57 5.71 -7.11
N ALA A 25 22.60 6.32 -7.79
CA ALA A 25 21.23 6.33 -7.30
C ALA A 25 20.93 4.89 -6.88
N LYS A 26 20.54 4.68 -5.62
CA LYS A 26 20.08 3.36 -5.18
C LYS A 26 19.00 2.95 -6.17
N GLU A 27 19.28 1.94 -7.00
CA GLU A 27 18.27 1.34 -7.87
C GLU A 27 17.24 0.71 -6.94
N GLU A 28 16.15 1.45 -6.68
CA GLU A 28 15.01 0.97 -5.93
C GLU A 28 14.21 0.04 -6.84
N VAL A 29 13.83 -1.13 -6.31
CA VAL A 29 12.94 -2.07 -7.00
C VAL A 29 11.58 -1.99 -6.34
N PHE A 30 10.52 -1.94 -7.15
CA PHE A 30 9.15 -1.97 -6.65
C PHE A 30 8.69 -3.42 -6.57
N LEU A 31 8.12 -3.79 -5.43
CA LEU A 31 7.38 -5.03 -5.27
C LEU A 31 5.90 -4.75 -5.13
N PHE A 32 5.08 -5.71 -5.55
CA PHE A 32 3.63 -5.71 -5.39
C PHE A 32 3.24 -6.98 -4.66
N SER A 33 2.65 -6.87 -3.47
CA SER A 33 2.01 -7.99 -2.78
C SER A 33 0.60 -8.20 -3.33
N TYR A 34 0.23 -9.43 -3.65
CA TYR A 34 -1.12 -9.74 -4.13
C TYR A 34 -1.54 -11.15 -3.74
N PHE A 35 -2.78 -11.50 -4.07
CA PHE A 35 -3.34 -12.84 -3.96
C PHE A 35 -4.03 -13.23 -5.26
N LYS A 36 -4.37 -14.51 -5.42
CA LYS A 36 -5.17 -15.00 -6.54
C LYS A 36 -6.44 -15.69 -6.06
N GLY A 37 -7.39 -15.83 -6.99
CA GLY A 37 -8.68 -16.47 -6.73
C GLY A 37 -9.42 -15.82 -5.56
N ASN A 38 -9.67 -16.63 -4.52
CA ASN A 38 -10.38 -16.20 -3.31
C ASN A 38 -9.46 -15.87 -2.13
N GLY A 39 -8.14 -15.82 -2.33
CA GLY A 39 -7.17 -15.58 -1.27
C GLY A 39 -6.36 -16.82 -0.92
N ASP A 40 -5.65 -17.36 -1.91
CA ASP A 40 -4.83 -18.57 -1.81
C ASP A 40 -3.50 -18.39 -1.06
N GLY A 41 -3.01 -17.16 -0.98
CA GLY A 41 -1.79 -16.81 -0.26
C GLY A 41 -1.13 -15.53 -0.76
N LEU A 42 0.03 -15.22 -0.20
CA LEU A 42 0.87 -14.13 -0.63
C LEU A 42 1.58 -14.52 -1.93
N HIS A 43 1.38 -13.73 -2.96
CA HIS A 43 2.22 -13.69 -4.14
C HIS A 43 2.96 -12.36 -4.21
N LEU A 44 4.10 -12.34 -4.90
CA LEU A 44 4.87 -11.13 -5.12
C LEU A 44 5.15 -10.93 -6.62
N ALA A 45 4.98 -9.71 -7.09
CA ALA A 45 5.44 -9.26 -8.41
C ALA A 45 6.46 -8.14 -8.22
N TYR A 46 7.25 -7.86 -9.24
CA TYR A 46 8.23 -6.79 -9.24
C TYR A 46 8.14 -5.92 -10.49
N SER A 47 8.59 -4.68 -10.35
CA SER A 47 8.79 -3.75 -11.45
C SER A 47 10.02 -2.88 -11.22
N MET A 48 10.74 -2.58 -12.30
CA MET A 48 11.88 -1.66 -12.29
C MET A 48 11.49 -0.24 -12.71
N ASP A 49 10.37 -0.10 -13.43
CA ASP A 49 9.89 1.16 -13.99
C ASP A 49 8.55 1.62 -13.39
N GLY A 50 7.87 0.74 -12.64
CA GLY A 50 6.53 0.94 -12.09
C GLY A 50 5.40 0.64 -13.10
N TYR A 51 5.70 0.40 -14.38
CA TYR A 51 4.67 0.17 -15.40
C TYR A 51 4.56 -1.32 -15.76
N GLN A 52 5.69 -2.01 -15.87
CA GLN A 52 5.74 -3.40 -16.27
C GLN A 52 6.00 -4.29 -15.05
N TRP A 53 5.00 -5.06 -14.66
CA TRP A 53 5.05 -5.93 -13.49
C TRP A 53 5.20 -7.40 -13.89
N LYS A 54 6.15 -8.09 -13.26
CA LYS A 54 6.45 -9.50 -13.51
C LYS A 54 6.33 -10.29 -12.21
N ALA A 55 5.66 -11.44 -12.26
CA ALA A 55 5.55 -12.32 -11.09
C ALA A 55 6.93 -12.83 -10.66
N LEU A 56 7.15 -12.92 -9.36
CA LEU A 56 8.32 -13.59 -8.78
C LEU A 56 8.07 -15.09 -8.67
N LYS A 57 9.16 -15.86 -8.69
CA LYS A 57 9.17 -17.31 -8.44
C LYS A 57 8.08 -18.07 -9.21
N ASN A 58 7.95 -17.80 -10.52
CA ASN A 58 6.94 -18.40 -11.40
C ASN A 58 5.49 -18.26 -10.87
N ASP A 59 5.16 -17.12 -10.27
CA ASP A 59 3.84 -16.84 -9.68
C ASP A 59 3.45 -17.84 -8.57
N SER A 60 4.43 -18.27 -7.78
CA SER A 60 4.20 -19.15 -6.63
C SER A 60 3.76 -18.41 -5.37
N ILE A 61 3.08 -19.15 -4.49
CA ILE A 61 2.70 -18.68 -3.17
C ILE A 61 3.94 -18.60 -2.27
N PHE A 62 4.30 -17.40 -1.83
CA PHE A 62 5.36 -17.13 -0.85
C PHE A 62 4.95 -17.48 0.57
N LEU A 63 3.67 -17.27 0.92
CA LEU A 63 3.13 -17.57 2.24
C LEU A 63 1.68 -18.02 2.14
N LYS A 64 1.38 -19.24 2.60
CA LYS A 64 0.00 -19.75 2.67
C LYS A 64 -0.70 -19.26 3.94
N PRO A 65 -1.99 -18.91 3.91
CA PRO A 65 -2.72 -18.47 5.10
C PRO A 65 -2.89 -19.59 6.12
N THR A 66 -2.65 -19.23 7.38
CA THR A 66 -2.96 -20.07 8.55
C THR A 66 -3.73 -19.30 9.62
N ALA A 67 -3.78 -17.97 9.56
CA ALA A 67 -4.56 -17.13 10.47
C ALA A 67 -6.06 -17.09 10.10
N GLY A 68 -6.91 -16.95 11.12
CA GLY A 68 -8.36 -16.99 10.99
C GLY A 68 -8.91 -18.40 10.83
N LYS A 69 -10.22 -18.53 10.99
CA LYS A 69 -10.93 -19.81 10.83
C LYS A 69 -10.97 -20.24 9.37
N ASP A 70 -11.25 -19.29 8.47
CA ASP A 70 -11.44 -19.59 7.04
C ASP A 70 -10.10 -19.71 6.29
N LYS A 71 -8.99 -19.27 6.91
CA LYS A 71 -7.64 -19.32 6.35
C LYS A 71 -7.58 -18.72 4.96
N LEU A 72 -8.13 -17.52 4.78
CA LEU A 72 -7.94 -16.74 3.56
C LEU A 72 -6.74 -15.79 3.71
N MET A 73 -6.09 -15.47 2.60
CA MET A 73 -5.19 -14.33 2.50
C MET A 73 -5.62 -13.45 1.35
N ARG A 74 -6.43 -12.44 1.65
CA ARG A 74 -6.88 -11.45 0.67
C ARG A 74 -6.31 -10.09 1.02
N ASP A 75 -6.11 -9.29 -0.03
CA ASP A 75 -5.72 -7.88 0.07
C ASP A 75 -4.44 -7.69 0.93
N PRO A 76 -3.34 -8.43 0.68
CA PRO A 76 -2.16 -8.36 1.54
C PRO A 76 -1.47 -7.00 1.42
N CYS A 77 -1.38 -6.29 2.54
CA CYS A 77 -0.64 -5.03 2.66
C CYS A 77 0.72 -5.28 3.30
N ILE A 78 1.81 -4.92 2.60
CA ILE A 78 3.18 -4.99 3.13
C ILE A 78 3.78 -3.58 3.21
N ILE A 79 4.38 -3.25 4.35
CA ILE A 79 5.27 -2.08 4.48
C ILE A 79 6.63 -2.49 5.02
N ARG A 80 7.65 -1.68 4.74
CA ARG A 80 8.86 -1.67 5.56
C ARG A 80 8.63 -0.79 6.78
N GLY A 81 8.76 -1.38 7.96
CA GLY A 81 8.63 -0.69 9.22
C GLY A 81 9.84 0.16 9.59
N GLY A 82 9.65 1.06 10.55
CA GLY A 82 10.73 1.86 11.13
C GLY A 82 11.76 1.05 11.90
N ASP A 83 11.46 -0.22 12.21
CA ASP A 83 12.39 -1.20 12.78
C ASP A 83 13.22 -1.95 11.72
N GLY A 84 13.01 -1.64 10.43
CA GLY A 84 13.70 -2.24 9.29
C GLY A 84 13.10 -3.55 8.78
N LYS A 85 12.11 -4.13 9.47
CA LYS A 85 11.43 -5.35 9.04
C LYS A 85 10.31 -5.05 8.05
N PHE A 86 9.86 -6.07 7.35
CA PHE A 86 8.60 -6.05 6.62
C PHE A 86 7.47 -6.49 7.54
N HIS A 87 6.37 -5.75 7.55
CA HIS A 87 5.15 -6.09 8.26
C HIS A 87 4.02 -6.28 7.26
N MET A 88 3.24 -7.34 7.45
CA MET A 88 2.11 -7.66 6.60
C MET A 88 0.83 -7.81 7.39
N VAL A 89 -0.26 -7.25 6.87
CA VAL A 89 -1.64 -7.53 7.29
C VAL A 89 -2.48 -7.95 6.09
N TRP A 90 -3.57 -8.69 6.34
CA TRP A 90 -4.48 -9.17 5.30
C TRP A 90 -5.85 -9.53 5.85
N THR A 91 -6.84 -9.68 4.97
CA THR A 91 -8.17 -10.21 5.29
C THR A 91 -8.15 -11.74 5.38
N VAL A 92 -8.60 -12.27 6.53
CA VAL A 92 -8.59 -13.71 6.84
C VAL A 92 -9.90 -14.44 6.55
N SER A 93 -11.00 -13.69 6.42
CA SER A 93 -12.35 -14.21 6.18
C SER A 93 -13.27 -13.09 5.67
N TRP A 94 -14.37 -13.47 5.04
CA TRP A 94 -15.45 -12.57 4.69
C TRP A 94 -16.19 -12.02 5.91
N ASN A 95 -16.28 -12.78 7.01
CA ASN A 95 -17.18 -12.46 8.13
C ASN A 95 -16.51 -12.49 9.51
N GLU A 96 -15.18 -12.66 9.60
CA GLU A 96 -14.49 -12.59 10.89
C GLU A 96 -14.22 -11.14 11.32
N LYS A 97 -14.07 -10.96 12.64
CA LYS A 97 -13.86 -9.67 13.31
C LYS A 97 -12.39 -9.37 13.59
N GLY A 98 -11.51 -9.87 12.74
CA GLY A 98 -10.07 -9.75 12.92
C GLY A 98 -9.29 -9.94 11.63
N ILE A 99 -8.05 -9.50 11.67
CA ILE A 99 -7.14 -9.47 10.52
C ILE A 99 -5.97 -10.41 10.75
N GLY A 100 -5.28 -10.77 9.67
CA GLY A 100 -4.03 -11.50 9.76
C GLY A 100 -2.87 -10.55 10.00
N TYR A 101 -1.83 -11.03 10.67
CA TYR A 101 -0.56 -10.33 10.82
C TYR A 101 0.63 -11.29 10.76
N ALA A 102 1.70 -10.89 10.07
CA ALA A 102 3.01 -11.53 10.10
C ALA A 102 4.10 -10.49 9.81
N SER A 103 5.34 -10.82 10.16
CA SER A 103 6.51 -9.98 9.85
C SER A 103 7.63 -10.82 9.26
N SER A 104 8.52 -10.18 8.50
CA SER A 104 9.66 -10.83 7.87
C SER A 104 10.87 -9.90 7.85
N PRO A 105 12.10 -10.39 8.07
CA PRO A 105 13.30 -9.60 7.85
C PRO A 105 13.68 -9.47 6.36
N ASP A 106 13.18 -10.35 5.48
CA ASP A 106 13.70 -10.51 4.12
C ASP A 106 12.65 -10.92 3.06
N LEU A 107 11.36 -10.98 3.42
CA LEU A 107 10.20 -11.45 2.63
C LEU A 107 10.22 -12.95 2.28
N LEU A 108 11.23 -13.70 2.71
CA LEU A 108 11.35 -15.14 2.51
C LEU A 108 11.01 -15.89 3.80
N GLN A 109 11.56 -15.45 4.91
CA GLN A 109 11.32 -16.02 6.22
C GLN A 109 10.26 -15.22 6.96
N TRP A 110 9.07 -15.79 7.11
CA TRP A 110 7.95 -15.14 7.79
C TRP A 110 7.83 -15.65 9.22
N SER A 111 7.49 -14.73 10.14
CA SER A 111 7.09 -15.10 11.48
C SER A 111 5.82 -15.95 11.46
N GLU A 112 5.53 -16.61 12.58
CA GLU A 112 4.21 -17.20 12.80
C GLU A 112 3.10 -16.16 12.53
N GLN A 113 2.06 -16.60 11.82
CA GLN A 113 0.91 -15.76 11.52
C GLN A 113 0.01 -15.63 12.73
N LYS A 114 -0.47 -14.42 12.98
CA LYS A 114 -1.37 -14.10 14.09
C LYS A 114 -2.71 -13.68 13.55
N PHE A 115 -3.77 -14.09 14.24
CA PHE A 115 -5.07 -13.45 14.13
C PHE A 115 -5.13 -12.29 15.12
N VAL A 116 -5.39 -11.07 14.63
CA VAL A 116 -5.50 -9.85 15.44
C VAL A 116 -6.97 -9.46 15.53
N PRO A 117 -7.63 -9.61 16.69
CA PRO A 117 -9.08 -9.46 16.85
C PRO A 117 -9.54 -8.00 16.94
N VAL A 118 -9.21 -7.18 15.94
CA VAL A 118 -9.39 -5.71 15.97
C VAL A 118 -10.84 -5.23 16.12
N MET A 119 -11.84 -6.06 15.80
CA MET A 119 -13.27 -5.76 15.97
C MET A 119 -13.98 -6.75 16.91
N ALA A 120 -13.28 -7.65 17.61
CA ALA A 120 -13.96 -8.68 18.42
C ALA A 120 -14.76 -8.11 19.60
N HIS A 121 -14.42 -6.92 20.08
CA HIS A 121 -15.15 -6.20 21.13
C HIS A 121 -16.48 -5.62 20.64
N GLU A 122 -16.68 -5.48 19.33
CA GLU A 122 -17.87 -4.88 18.74
C GLU A 122 -18.85 -5.97 18.32
N GLU A 123 -19.96 -6.10 19.07
CA GLU A 123 -20.95 -7.16 18.84
C GLU A 123 -21.55 -7.05 17.44
N GLY A 124 -21.89 -5.83 17.00
CA GLY A 124 -22.53 -5.56 15.71
C GLY A 124 -21.59 -5.65 14.50
N ALA A 125 -20.28 -5.76 14.70
CA ALA A 125 -19.30 -5.82 13.61
C ALA A 125 -19.52 -7.08 12.77
N ARG A 126 -19.62 -6.90 11.45
CA ARG A 126 -19.87 -8.00 10.50
C ARG A 126 -18.59 -8.54 9.86
N ASN A 127 -17.55 -7.73 9.78
CA ASN A 127 -16.35 -8.04 8.99
C ASN A 127 -15.15 -7.14 9.32
N THR A 128 -13.96 -7.53 8.86
CA THR A 128 -12.75 -6.68 8.79
C THR A 128 -12.04 -6.88 7.45
N TRP A 129 -12.28 -5.98 6.50
CA TRP A 129 -11.84 -6.12 5.11
C TRP A 129 -10.71 -5.16 4.72
N ALA A 130 -9.87 -5.64 3.80
CA ALA A 130 -8.77 -4.91 3.18
C ALA A 130 -7.94 -4.07 4.17
N PRO A 131 -7.32 -4.70 5.19
CA PRO A 131 -6.50 -3.97 6.12
C PRO A 131 -5.22 -3.46 5.45
N GLU A 132 -4.82 -2.26 5.80
CA GLU A 132 -3.54 -1.68 5.40
C GLU A 132 -2.75 -1.15 6.61
N ILE A 133 -1.45 -0.93 6.40
CA ILE A 133 -0.54 -0.36 7.39
C ILE A 133 0.09 0.93 6.85
N SER A 134 0.11 1.96 7.68
CA SER A 134 0.90 3.18 7.46
C SER A 134 1.80 3.45 8.65
N TYR A 135 3.03 3.91 8.41
CA TYR A 135 3.98 4.27 9.47
C TYR A 135 4.18 5.78 9.53
N ASP A 136 4.00 6.40 10.70
CA ASP A 136 4.40 7.78 10.95
C ASP A 136 5.75 7.83 11.66
N ALA A 137 6.78 8.23 10.93
CA ALA A 137 8.14 8.37 11.46
C ALA A 137 8.27 9.41 12.58
N ARG A 138 7.35 10.40 12.66
CA ARG A 138 7.41 11.44 13.70
C ARG A 138 6.99 10.90 15.06
N SER A 139 5.86 10.20 15.14
CA SER A 139 5.39 9.56 16.38
C SER A 139 6.01 8.18 16.61
N LYS A 140 6.67 7.61 15.57
CA LYS A 140 7.18 6.23 15.54
C LYS A 140 6.07 5.21 15.78
N GLU A 141 4.90 5.45 15.19
CA GLU A 141 3.72 4.59 15.33
C GLU A 141 3.27 4.06 13.98
N TYR A 142 2.76 2.84 14.02
CA TYR A 142 2.01 2.22 12.93
C TYR A 142 0.53 2.48 13.16
N MET A 143 -0.17 2.80 12.08
CA MET A 143 -1.62 2.76 12.01
C MET A 143 -2.03 1.58 11.14
N ILE A 144 -2.88 0.71 11.68
CA ILE A 144 -3.54 -0.35 10.91
C ILE A 144 -4.98 0.07 10.75
N TYR A 145 -5.49 0.07 9.52
CA TYR A 145 -6.83 0.53 9.20
C TYR A 145 -7.53 -0.41 8.22
N TRP A 146 -8.85 -0.52 8.31
CA TRP A 146 -9.65 -1.51 7.57
C TRP A 146 -11.11 -1.03 7.43
N ALA A 147 -11.86 -1.71 6.56
CA ALA A 147 -13.29 -1.48 6.37
C ALA A 147 -14.15 -2.44 7.20
N THR A 148 -15.13 -1.91 7.94
CA THR A 148 -16.09 -2.71 8.71
C THR A 148 -17.50 -2.15 8.58
N THR A 149 -18.47 -3.05 8.42
CA THR A 149 -19.88 -2.75 8.67
C THR A 149 -20.23 -3.09 10.12
N ILE A 150 -20.93 -2.19 10.80
CA ILE A 150 -21.50 -2.42 12.13
C ILE A 150 -23.03 -2.37 12.01
N THR A 151 -23.69 -3.44 12.44
CA THR A 151 -25.15 -3.59 12.38
C THR A 151 -25.84 -2.44 13.12
N GLY A 152 -26.82 -1.82 12.46
CA GLY A 152 -27.58 -0.69 13.02
C GLY A 152 -26.96 0.68 12.80
N LEU A 153 -25.69 0.79 12.37
CA LEU A 153 -25.06 2.06 12.02
C LEU A 153 -25.21 2.37 10.53
N TYR A 154 -25.28 3.66 10.21
CA TYR A 154 -25.35 4.24 8.86
C TYR A 154 -26.45 3.65 7.93
N PRO A 155 -27.70 3.43 8.43
CA PRO A 155 -28.76 2.76 7.66
C PRO A 155 -29.06 3.45 6.32
N GLU A 156 -28.83 4.76 6.22
CA GLU A 156 -28.99 5.54 5.00
C GLU A 156 -28.05 5.14 3.85
N THR A 157 -26.96 4.44 4.15
CA THR A 157 -26.00 3.92 3.15
C THR A 157 -26.10 2.42 2.90
N GLN A 158 -27.11 1.74 3.48
CA GLN A 158 -27.34 0.31 3.25
C GLN A 158 -28.01 0.06 1.90
N SER A 159 -27.53 -0.95 1.19
CA SER A 159 -28.18 -1.47 -0.02
C SER A 159 -28.54 -2.93 0.16
N LYS A 160 -29.79 -3.29 -0.17
CA LYS A 160 -30.21 -4.70 -0.23
C LYS A 160 -29.45 -5.50 -1.29
N MET A 161 -28.95 -4.83 -2.33
CA MET A 161 -28.16 -5.47 -3.40
C MET A 161 -26.76 -5.90 -2.94
N ASP A 162 -26.24 -5.30 -1.86
CA ASP A 162 -24.93 -5.61 -1.28
C ASP A 162 -25.11 -6.22 0.13
N ALA A 163 -26.16 -7.01 0.35
CA ALA A 163 -26.46 -7.70 1.61
C ALA A 163 -26.44 -6.77 2.85
N GLY A 164 -26.83 -5.49 2.66
CA GLY A 164 -26.85 -4.48 3.70
C GLY A 164 -25.48 -4.07 4.23
N TYR A 165 -24.38 -4.40 3.54
CA TYR A 165 -23.06 -3.88 3.87
C TYR A 165 -23.00 -2.36 3.59
N ASN A 166 -22.42 -1.62 4.53
CA ASN A 166 -22.34 -0.16 4.52
C ASN A 166 -21.13 0.30 5.35
N HIS A 167 -19.95 -0.11 4.90
CA HIS A 167 -18.70 0.01 5.62
C HIS A 167 -18.32 1.46 5.92
N ARG A 168 -17.54 1.60 6.99
CA ARG A 168 -16.68 2.75 7.29
C ARG A 168 -15.26 2.29 7.56
N ILE A 169 -14.31 3.23 7.51
CA ILE A 169 -12.91 2.93 7.80
C ILE A 169 -12.65 3.11 9.29
N TYR A 170 -12.09 2.09 9.92
CA TYR A 170 -11.68 2.08 11.32
C TYR A 170 -10.18 1.85 11.41
N TYR A 171 -9.59 2.17 12.56
CA TYR A 171 -8.16 1.97 12.78
C TYR A 171 -7.81 1.67 14.23
N VAL A 172 -6.60 1.10 14.40
CA VAL A 172 -5.84 1.08 15.65
C VAL A 172 -4.44 1.62 15.39
N THR A 173 -3.77 2.07 16.45
CA THR A 173 -2.33 2.32 16.43
C THR A 173 -1.56 1.29 17.24
N THR A 174 -0.31 1.06 16.86
CA THR A 174 0.63 0.19 17.57
C THR A 174 2.06 0.66 17.35
N LYS A 175 2.97 0.30 18.28
CA LYS A 175 4.42 0.50 18.12
C LYS A 175 5.17 -0.80 17.86
N ASP A 176 4.54 -1.94 18.12
CA ASP A 176 5.21 -3.24 18.23
C ASP A 176 4.43 -4.43 17.65
N PHE A 177 3.21 -4.19 17.15
CA PHE A 177 2.29 -5.22 16.65
C PHE A 177 1.95 -6.31 17.70
N LYS A 178 2.00 -5.94 18.97
CA LYS A 178 1.57 -6.77 20.11
C LYS A 178 0.52 -6.06 20.94
N THR A 179 0.73 -4.78 21.20
CA THR A 179 -0.22 -3.93 21.91
C THR A 179 -0.85 -2.94 20.94
N TYR A 180 -2.18 -2.83 20.99
CA TYR A 180 -2.97 -1.99 20.10
C TYR A 180 -3.76 -0.97 20.91
N SER A 181 -3.95 0.22 20.37
CA SER A 181 -4.93 1.16 20.90
C SER A 181 -6.34 0.57 20.83
N PRO A 182 -7.33 1.15 21.52
CA PRO A 182 -8.73 0.93 21.20
C PRO A 182 -9.01 1.29 19.73
N THR A 183 -9.94 0.56 19.11
CA THR A 183 -10.40 0.84 17.75
C THR A 183 -11.14 2.17 17.70
N LYS A 184 -10.89 2.95 16.65
CA LYS A 184 -11.52 4.26 16.41
C LYS A 184 -12.02 4.34 14.97
N LEU A 185 -13.09 5.11 14.77
CA LEU A 185 -13.53 5.51 13.43
C LEU A 185 -12.46 6.43 12.80
N LEU A 186 -11.98 6.08 11.62
CA LEU A 186 -11.04 6.89 10.84
C LEU A 186 -11.76 7.81 9.87
N TYR A 187 -12.74 7.26 9.13
CA TYR A 187 -13.35 7.97 8.01
C TYR A 187 -14.80 7.57 7.77
N GLU A 188 -15.64 8.62 7.71
CA GLU A 188 -17.08 8.59 7.45
C GLU A 188 -17.38 9.69 6.41
N PRO A 189 -17.44 9.38 5.11
CA PRO A 189 -17.68 10.36 4.05
C PRO A 189 -19.15 10.55 3.61
N GLY A 190 -20.11 9.92 4.29
CA GLY A 190 -21.54 9.90 3.93
C GLY A 190 -21.92 8.84 2.90
N PHE A 191 -21.03 7.88 2.61
CA PHE A 191 -21.29 6.77 1.69
C PHE A 191 -20.57 5.48 2.14
N ASN A 192 -20.94 4.35 1.55
CA ASN A 192 -20.29 3.05 1.81
C ASN A 192 -18.84 3.08 1.29
N VAL A 193 -17.85 3.03 2.19
CA VAL A 193 -16.43 3.20 1.84
C VAL A 193 -15.60 1.97 2.22
N ILE A 194 -14.78 1.51 1.28
CA ILE A 194 -13.81 0.42 1.49
C ILE A 194 -12.45 0.75 0.87
N ASP A 195 -11.50 -0.17 1.03
CA ASP A 195 -10.18 -0.15 0.40
C ASP A 195 -9.46 1.19 0.52
N ALA A 196 -9.35 1.68 1.76
CA ALA A 196 -8.52 2.86 2.01
C ALA A 196 -7.04 2.51 1.79
N SER A 197 -6.30 3.42 1.17
CA SER A 197 -4.85 3.36 1.04
C SER A 197 -4.23 4.72 1.32
N ILE A 198 -3.40 4.80 2.36
CA ILE A 198 -2.91 6.06 2.91
C ILE A 198 -1.42 6.17 2.71
N VAL A 199 -0.99 7.28 2.10
CA VAL A 199 0.42 7.55 1.83
C VAL A 199 0.81 8.94 2.32
N LYS A 200 2.08 9.10 2.69
CA LYS A 200 2.62 10.41 3.06
C LYS A 200 2.73 11.28 1.80
N GLY A 201 2.04 12.42 1.81
CA GLY A 201 2.16 13.46 0.78
C GLY A 201 3.07 14.60 1.25
N ARG A 202 3.26 15.60 0.36
CA ARG A 202 4.06 16.80 0.66
C ARG A 202 3.54 17.56 1.88
N ASP A 203 2.22 17.74 1.95
CA ASP A 203 1.57 18.61 2.92
C ASP A 203 0.76 17.85 3.99
N GLY A 204 1.03 16.56 4.18
CA GLY A 204 0.27 15.71 5.09
C GLY A 204 0.19 14.26 4.64
N TYR A 205 -1.02 13.71 4.64
CA TYR A 205 -1.37 12.37 4.22
C TYR A 205 -2.46 12.43 3.16
N VAL A 206 -2.37 11.52 2.20
CA VAL A 206 -3.32 11.36 1.10
C VAL A 206 -3.92 9.97 1.26
N MET A 207 -5.24 9.90 1.38
CA MET A 207 -6.02 8.68 1.38
C MET A 207 -6.66 8.51 0.01
N PHE A 208 -6.31 7.44 -0.69
CA PHE A 208 -7.08 6.89 -1.79
C PHE A 208 -8.12 5.94 -1.20
N LEU A 209 -9.34 5.95 -1.73
CA LEU A 209 -10.44 5.14 -1.17
C LEU A 209 -11.44 4.77 -2.26
N LYS A 210 -12.15 3.66 -2.06
CA LYS A 210 -13.24 3.23 -2.93
C LYS A 210 -14.59 3.73 -2.40
N ASP A 211 -15.36 4.34 -3.28
CA ASP A 211 -16.80 4.52 -3.08
C ASP A 211 -17.51 3.23 -3.53
N GLU A 212 -17.95 2.44 -2.55
CA GLU A 212 -18.61 1.14 -2.75
C GLU A 212 -20.12 1.28 -3.00
N THR A 213 -20.64 2.50 -3.15
CA THR A 213 -22.08 2.72 -3.36
C THR A 213 -22.59 1.96 -4.59
N ARG A 214 -23.63 1.15 -4.36
CA ARG A 214 -24.23 0.26 -5.37
C ARG A 214 -25.22 0.96 -6.28
N GLU A 215 -26.01 1.89 -5.72
CA GLU A 215 -27.12 2.53 -6.41
C GLU A 215 -27.28 4.00 -5.98
N PRO A 216 -27.22 4.98 -6.90
CA PRO A 216 -26.66 4.81 -8.25
C PRO A 216 -25.19 4.36 -8.16
N ALA A 217 -24.78 3.45 -9.04
CA ALA A 217 -23.45 2.86 -8.97
C ALA A 217 -22.35 3.92 -9.01
N GLN A 218 -21.54 3.96 -7.96
CA GLN A 218 -20.32 4.75 -7.91
C GLN A 218 -19.14 3.87 -8.28
N LYS A 219 -18.81 2.87 -7.42
CA LYS A 219 -17.77 1.84 -7.63
C LYS A 219 -16.47 2.41 -8.21
N ASN A 220 -16.08 3.60 -7.74
CA ASN A 220 -14.97 4.39 -8.26
C ASN A 220 -14.01 4.77 -7.12
N LEU A 221 -12.82 5.23 -7.48
CA LEU A 221 -11.84 5.69 -6.52
C LEU A 221 -11.94 7.20 -6.33
N LYS A 222 -11.69 7.66 -5.10
CA LYS A 222 -11.67 9.06 -4.70
C LYS A 222 -10.45 9.32 -3.81
N VAL A 223 -10.20 10.61 -3.55
CA VAL A 223 -9.09 11.08 -2.72
C VAL A 223 -9.60 11.92 -1.56
N ALA A 224 -9.04 11.71 -0.38
CA ALA A 224 -9.20 12.59 0.77
C ALA A 224 -7.81 12.93 1.34
N THR A 225 -7.66 14.06 2.04
CA THR A 225 -6.36 14.48 2.58
C THR A 225 -6.47 14.87 4.04
N SER A 226 -5.35 14.79 4.77
CA SER A 226 -5.27 15.19 6.19
C SER A 226 -3.88 15.71 6.52
N LYS A 227 -3.75 16.56 7.55
CA LYS A 227 -2.44 16.92 8.10
C LYS A 227 -1.82 15.82 8.98
N ASN A 228 -2.66 14.96 9.56
CA ASN A 228 -2.26 13.88 10.47
C ASN A 228 -2.69 12.52 9.94
N LEU A 229 -1.92 11.47 10.26
CA LEU A 229 -2.20 10.11 9.80
C LEU A 229 -3.60 9.64 10.26
N THR A 230 -3.99 10.00 11.48
CA THR A 230 -5.27 9.64 12.10
C THR A 230 -6.41 10.64 11.82
N GLY A 231 -6.25 11.52 10.83
CA GLY A 231 -7.27 12.50 10.46
C GLY A 231 -7.32 13.77 11.34
N PRO A 232 -8.41 14.55 11.25
CA PRO A 232 -9.55 14.31 10.36
C PRO A 232 -9.16 14.43 8.87
N TYR A 233 -9.73 13.57 8.03
CA TYR A 233 -9.59 13.65 6.57
C TYR A 233 -10.66 14.58 5.99
N THR A 234 -10.33 15.28 4.91
CA THR A 234 -11.27 16.12 4.15
C THR A 234 -12.40 15.29 3.55
N ALA A 235 -13.47 15.96 3.08
CA ALA A 235 -14.43 15.32 2.19
C ALA A 235 -13.72 14.67 0.98
N ALA A 236 -14.30 13.58 0.48
CA ALA A 236 -13.78 12.87 -0.68
C ALA A 236 -13.90 13.73 -1.95
N SER A 237 -12.89 13.64 -2.82
CA SER A 237 -12.87 14.32 -4.12
C SER A 237 -13.95 13.78 -5.06
N ALA A 238 -14.07 14.42 -6.23
CA ALA A 238 -14.68 13.78 -7.38
C ALA A 238 -13.94 12.45 -7.73
N PRO A 239 -14.61 11.51 -8.43
CA PRO A 239 -13.98 10.27 -8.88
C PRO A 239 -12.70 10.52 -9.68
N ILE A 240 -11.66 9.73 -9.42
CA ILE A 240 -10.38 9.80 -10.15
C ILE A 240 -10.28 8.75 -11.27
N THR A 241 -11.22 7.81 -11.31
CA THR A 241 -11.31 6.72 -12.31
C THR A 241 -12.39 6.98 -13.35
N GLY A 242 -12.29 6.30 -14.50
CA GLY A 242 -13.26 6.37 -15.58
C GLY A 242 -14.57 5.61 -15.32
N LYS A 243 -15.38 5.41 -16.38
CA LYS A 243 -16.68 4.71 -16.34
C LYS A 243 -16.51 3.18 -16.30
N TYR A 244 -15.85 2.69 -15.27
CA TYR A 244 -15.67 1.27 -14.97
C TYR A 244 -15.59 1.09 -13.45
N TRP A 245 -15.78 -0.14 -12.97
CA TRP A 245 -15.67 -0.41 -11.54
C TRP A 245 -14.21 -0.64 -11.17
N ALA A 246 -13.77 0.03 -10.11
CA ALA A 246 -12.40 -0.01 -9.61
C ALA A 246 -12.40 -0.24 -8.11
N GLU A 247 -11.44 -1.03 -7.63
CA GLU A 247 -11.26 -1.34 -6.20
C GLU A 247 -9.78 -1.53 -5.84
N GLY A 248 -9.47 -1.56 -4.55
CA GLY A 248 -8.12 -1.84 -4.06
C GLY A 248 -7.03 -0.89 -4.57
N PRO A 249 -7.14 0.43 -4.33
CA PRO A 249 -6.12 1.37 -4.74
C PRO A 249 -4.79 1.07 -4.05
N THR A 250 -3.70 1.11 -4.80
CA THR A 250 -2.34 1.17 -4.25
C THR A 250 -1.51 2.17 -5.02
N THR A 251 -0.57 2.84 -4.35
CA THR A 251 0.04 4.05 -4.88
C THR A 251 1.56 3.94 -4.97
N LEU A 252 2.11 4.45 -6.06
CA LEU A 252 3.53 4.63 -6.28
C LEU A 252 3.82 6.09 -6.66
N GLN A 253 4.88 6.66 -6.08
CA GLN A 253 5.37 7.97 -6.50
C GLN A 253 6.63 7.80 -7.37
N LEU A 254 6.54 8.22 -8.63
CA LEU A 254 7.62 8.19 -9.62
C LEU A 254 7.97 9.62 -10.03
N GLY A 255 9.09 10.14 -9.51
CA GLY A 255 9.45 11.55 -9.70
C GLY A 255 8.37 12.46 -9.10
N ASN A 256 7.78 13.34 -9.93
CA ASN A 256 6.67 14.21 -9.56
C ASN A 256 5.28 13.58 -9.77
N LYS A 257 5.19 12.35 -10.29
CA LYS A 257 3.93 11.70 -10.61
C LYS A 257 3.49 10.75 -9.51
N TRP A 258 2.22 10.84 -9.16
CA TRP A 258 1.46 9.82 -8.46
C TRP A 258 0.91 8.84 -9.47
N LEU A 259 1.17 7.55 -9.29
CA LEU A 259 0.52 6.46 -10.00
C LEU A 259 -0.34 5.70 -9.00
N VAL A 260 -1.62 5.54 -9.30
CA VAL A 260 -2.59 4.81 -8.47
C VAL A 260 -3.09 3.63 -9.28
N TYR A 261 -2.75 2.42 -8.85
CA TYR A 261 -3.15 1.15 -9.45
C TYR A 261 -4.36 0.58 -8.72
N PHE A 262 -5.17 -0.20 -9.40
CA PHE A 262 -6.40 -0.76 -8.84
C PHE A 262 -6.90 -1.96 -9.64
N ASP A 263 -7.73 -2.80 -9.01
CA ASP A 263 -8.39 -3.95 -9.64
C ASP A 263 -9.65 -3.47 -10.39
N LYS A 264 -9.69 -3.65 -11.72
CA LYS A 264 -10.89 -3.54 -12.54
C LYS A 264 -11.61 -4.89 -12.52
N TYR A 265 -12.14 -5.25 -11.35
CA TYR A 265 -12.56 -6.61 -11.01
C TYR A 265 -13.65 -7.20 -11.93
N THR A 266 -14.50 -6.37 -12.52
CA THR A 266 -15.52 -6.80 -13.51
C THR A 266 -14.92 -7.14 -14.88
N SER A 267 -13.71 -6.67 -15.15
CA SER A 267 -12.98 -6.89 -16.40
C SER A 267 -11.78 -7.84 -16.22
N HIS A 268 -11.56 -8.34 -15.00
CA HIS A 268 -10.46 -9.23 -14.65
C HIS A 268 -9.08 -8.70 -15.07
N ALA A 269 -8.85 -7.39 -14.86
CA ALA A 269 -7.64 -6.69 -15.25
C ALA A 269 -7.22 -5.66 -14.20
N MET A 270 -5.94 -5.30 -14.17
CA MET A 270 -5.47 -4.15 -13.41
C MET A 270 -5.63 -2.86 -14.22
N GLY A 271 -5.94 -1.77 -13.53
CA GLY A 271 -5.96 -0.41 -14.08
C GLY A 271 -4.99 0.50 -13.33
N ALA A 272 -4.69 1.64 -13.93
CA ALA A 272 -3.93 2.69 -13.27
C ALA A 272 -4.33 4.08 -13.78
N VAL A 273 -4.27 5.06 -12.88
CA VAL A 273 -4.35 6.48 -13.21
C VAL A 273 -3.09 7.19 -12.72
N GLN A 274 -2.72 8.29 -13.36
CA GLN A 274 -1.61 9.13 -12.90
C GLN A 274 -2.01 10.59 -12.70
N SER A 275 -1.30 11.27 -11.82
CA SER A 275 -1.47 12.70 -11.55
C SER A 275 -0.18 13.35 -11.06
N GLU A 276 0.06 14.61 -11.42
CA GLU A 276 1.18 15.42 -10.90
C GLU A 276 0.75 16.32 -9.73
N ASP A 277 -0.55 16.60 -9.59
CA ASP A 277 -1.11 17.60 -8.68
C ASP A 277 -2.18 17.05 -7.72
N LEU A 278 -2.48 15.74 -7.78
CA LEU A 278 -3.56 15.05 -7.07
C LEU A 278 -4.97 15.55 -7.40
N LYS A 279 -5.13 16.31 -8.48
CA LYS A 279 -6.41 16.91 -8.90
C LYS A 279 -6.79 16.47 -10.31
N THR A 280 -5.84 16.51 -11.22
CA THR A 280 -6.01 16.14 -12.62
C THR A 280 -5.47 14.73 -12.82
N TRP A 281 -6.32 13.84 -13.35
CA TRP A 281 -6.02 12.42 -13.47
C TRP A 281 -6.08 11.94 -14.93
N GLU A 282 -5.06 11.19 -15.35
CA GLU A 282 -4.98 10.53 -16.66
C GLU A 282 -5.08 9.02 -16.46
N ASP A 283 -5.99 8.35 -17.17
CA ASP A 283 -6.02 6.88 -17.23
C ASP A 283 -4.84 6.39 -18.07
N ILE A 284 -3.97 5.61 -17.44
CA ILE A 284 -2.76 5.03 -18.04
C ILE A 284 -2.82 3.50 -18.05
N SER A 285 -4.03 2.91 -17.99
CA SER A 285 -4.20 1.46 -17.95
C SER A 285 -3.63 0.75 -19.17
N ASN A 286 -3.52 1.43 -20.32
CA ASN A 286 -2.89 0.91 -21.54
C ASN A 286 -1.36 0.91 -21.49
N LYS A 287 -0.74 1.57 -20.50
CA LYS A 287 0.72 1.67 -20.32
C LYS A 287 1.26 0.66 -19.31
N ILE A 288 0.40 -0.03 -18.57
CA ILE A 288 0.78 -0.98 -17.52
C ILE A 288 0.58 -2.43 -17.98
N SER A 289 1.34 -3.34 -17.41
CA SER A 289 1.15 -4.79 -17.59
C SER A 289 1.36 -5.51 -16.27
N PHE A 290 0.52 -6.51 -16.01
CA PHE A 290 0.49 -7.26 -14.75
C PHE A 290 0.34 -8.77 -14.97
N PRO A 291 0.80 -9.60 -14.01
CA PRO A 291 0.53 -11.03 -14.01
C PRO A 291 -0.97 -11.34 -14.07
N LYS A 292 -1.34 -12.38 -14.83
CA LYS A 292 -2.73 -12.77 -15.01
C LYS A 292 -3.36 -13.28 -13.70
N GLY A 293 -4.56 -12.80 -13.40
CA GLY A 293 -5.34 -13.24 -12.24
C GLY A 293 -4.87 -12.66 -10.91
N MET A 294 -3.96 -11.69 -10.95
CA MET A 294 -3.64 -10.84 -9.82
C MET A 294 -4.86 -10.01 -9.42
N ARG A 295 -5.00 -9.77 -8.11
CA ARG A 295 -6.04 -8.94 -7.51
C ARG A 295 -5.44 -7.95 -6.52
N HIS A 296 -6.30 -7.20 -5.83
CA HIS A 296 -5.94 -6.21 -4.81
C HIS A 296 -4.76 -6.64 -3.91
N GLY A 297 -3.81 -5.72 -3.76
CA GLY A 297 -2.78 -5.73 -2.74
C GLY A 297 -1.95 -4.46 -2.84
N THR A 298 -0.68 -4.47 -2.45
CA THR A 298 0.06 -3.21 -2.19
C THR A 298 1.43 -3.13 -2.82
N ILE A 299 1.81 -1.94 -3.26
CA ILE A 299 3.16 -1.63 -3.73
C ILE A 299 4.04 -1.17 -2.57
N PHE A 300 5.28 -1.69 -2.54
CA PHE A 300 6.31 -1.25 -1.60
C PHE A 300 7.69 -1.35 -2.24
N LYS A 301 8.67 -0.67 -1.62
CA LYS A 301 10.05 -0.58 -2.15
C LYS A 301 10.99 -1.54 -1.45
N VAL A 302 11.89 -2.14 -2.21
CA VAL A 302 13.02 -2.92 -1.70
C VAL A 302 14.33 -2.46 -2.33
N THR A 303 15.43 -2.76 -1.64
CA THR A 303 16.76 -2.57 -2.21
C THR A 303 17.03 -3.62 -3.28
N LYS A 304 17.90 -3.30 -4.24
CA LYS A 304 18.39 -4.27 -5.24
C LYS A 304 18.95 -5.55 -4.60
N ALA A 305 19.70 -5.44 -3.50
CA ALA A 305 20.27 -6.59 -2.81
C ALA A 305 19.20 -7.51 -2.17
N GLU A 306 18.10 -6.95 -1.65
CA GLU A 306 16.96 -7.75 -1.18
C GLU A 306 16.23 -8.39 -2.35
N PHE A 307 16.01 -7.64 -3.43
CA PHE A 307 15.38 -8.14 -4.65
C PHE A 307 16.16 -9.32 -5.25
N GLU A 308 17.49 -9.23 -5.36
CA GLU A 308 18.35 -10.30 -5.85
C GLU A 308 18.27 -11.59 -5.01
N LYS A 309 17.97 -11.49 -3.71
CA LYS A 309 17.71 -12.67 -2.87
C LYS A 309 16.37 -13.32 -3.22
N LEU A 310 15.37 -12.55 -3.63
CA LEU A 310 14.05 -13.07 -4.02
C LEU A 310 14.06 -13.77 -5.38
N LEU A 311 15.04 -13.46 -6.23
CA LEU A 311 15.23 -14.13 -7.52
C LEU A 311 15.87 -15.52 -7.41
N LYS A 312 16.49 -15.83 -6.27
CA LYS A 312 17.06 -17.15 -5.97
C LYS A 312 15.98 -18.10 -5.45
#